data_AF-A0A9E8KP05-F1
#
_entry.id   AF-A0A9E8KP05-F1
#
_cell.length_a   1.000
_cell.length_b   1.000
_cell.length_c   1.000
_cell.angle_alpha   90.00
_cell.angle_beta   90.00
_cell.angle_gamma   90.00
#
_symmetry.space_group_name_H-M   'P 1'
#
loop_
_entity.id
_entity.type
_entity.pdbx_description
1 polymer ?
#
loop_
_entity_poly.entity_id
_entity_poly.type
_entity_poly.pdbx_seq_one_letter_code
_entity_poly.pdbx_strand_id
1 'polypeptide(L)'
;MSKLASLTANGKHLNVYWVLLIAMTLLSAAIAERAEPSLLITIVIAAMIVIKARLVIDHFMELKSASPYIYHMMNAYFYLFPLIAVLSWLFPETLAEWTSLGP
;
A
#
# COMPACT_ATOMS: atom_id res chain seq x y z
N MET A 1 5.50 -29.56 22.78
CA MET A 1 6.18 -28.30 23.19
C MET A 1 6.84 -27.54 22.03
N SER A 2 7.42 -28.20 21.01
CA SER A 2 8.03 -27.51 19.85
C SER A 2 7.05 -26.69 18.99
N LYS A 3 5.83 -27.19 18.75
CA LYS A 3 4.78 -26.46 18.01
C LYS A 3 4.34 -25.15 18.70
N LEU A 4 4.35 -25.10 20.04
CA LEU A 4 3.98 -23.89 20.80
C LEU A 4 5.08 -22.81 20.72
N ALA A 5 6.35 -23.22 20.70
CA ALA A 5 7.48 -22.34 20.49
C ALA A 5 7.50 -21.75 19.07
N SER A 6 7.14 -22.54 18.05
CA SER A 6 7.05 -22.04 16.67
C SER A 6 5.86 -21.09 16.46
N LEU A 7 4.71 -21.35 17.08
CA LEU A 7 3.54 -20.46 17.02
C LEU A 7 3.80 -19.11 17.70
N THR A 8 4.50 -19.11 18.84
CA THR A 8 4.86 -17.87 19.55
C THR A 8 5.95 -17.08 18.82
N ALA A 9 6.90 -17.74 18.16
CA ALA A 9 7.86 -17.07 17.28
C ALA A 9 7.17 -16.41 16.08
N ASN A 10 6.28 -17.12 15.38
CA ASN A 10 5.52 -16.56 14.25
C ASN A 10 4.64 -15.36 14.67
N GLY A 11 3.98 -15.46 15.82
CA GLY A 11 3.18 -14.34 16.36
C GLY A 11 4.02 -13.10 16.70
N LYS A 12 5.26 -13.27 17.18
CA LYS A 12 6.19 -12.15 17.41
C LYS A 12 6.56 -11.43 16.11
N HIS A 13 6.77 -12.17 15.02
CA HIS A 13 7.03 -11.57 13.71
C HIS A 13 5.83 -10.74 13.22
N LEU A 14 4.61 -11.26 13.40
CA LEU A 14 3.39 -10.54 12.99
C LEU A 14 3.19 -9.23 13.79
N ASN A 15 3.49 -9.25 15.09
CA ASN A 15 3.43 -8.05 15.93
C ASN A 15 4.40 -6.95 15.46
N VAL A 16 5.59 -7.31 14.97
CA VAL A 16 6.55 -6.34 14.42
C VAL A 16 5.97 -5.67 13.17
N TYR A 17 5.40 -6.44 12.24
CA TYR A 17 4.76 -5.88 11.05
C TYR A 17 3.55 -5.01 11.41
N TRP A 18 2.79 -5.39 12.43
CA TRP A 18 1.66 -4.60 12.91
C TRP A 18 2.10 -3.24 13.48
N VAL A 19 3.12 -3.22 14.34
CA VAL A 19 3.68 -1.96 14.88
C VAL A 19 4.26 -1.10 13.75
N LEU A 20 4.95 -1.72 12.78
CA LEU A 20 5.46 -1.03 11.60
C LEU A 20 4.32 -0.37 10.80
N LEU A 21 3.21 -1.08 10.57
CA LEU A 21 2.05 -0.55 9.87
C LEU A 21 1.42 0.64 10.62
N ILE A 22 1.34 0.58 11.95
CA ILE A 22 0.88 1.71 12.77
C ILE A 22 1.82 2.90 12.61
N ALA A 23 3.13 2.68 12.76
CA ALA A 23 4.12 3.73 12.64
C ALA A 23 4.05 4.40 11.25
N MET A 24 3.96 3.62 10.18
CA MET A 24 3.79 4.14 8.82
C MET A 24 2.48 4.90 8.62
N THR A 25 1.42 4.53 9.34
CA THR A 25 0.11 5.22 9.26
C THR A 25 0.17 6.57 9.96
N LEU A 26 0.74 6.63 11.16
CA LEU A 26 0.97 7.87 11.90
C LEU A 26 1.91 8.80 11.12
N LEU A 27 2.99 8.26 10.57
CA LEU A 27 3.92 9.02 9.73
C LEU A 27 3.21 9.61 8.51
N SER A 28 2.41 8.81 7.79
CA SER A 28 1.69 9.31 6.61
C SER A 28 0.69 10.41 6.95
N ALA A 29 0.01 10.31 8.10
CA ALA A 29 -0.91 11.36 8.56
C ALA A 29 -0.15 12.65 8.91
N ALA A 30 0.95 12.53 9.65
CA ALA A 30 1.78 13.69 10.01
C ALA A 30 2.39 14.40 8.79
N ILE A 31 2.75 13.65 7.74
CA ILE A 31 3.19 14.22 6.46
C ILE A 31 2.01 14.93 5.78
N ALA A 32 0.86 14.27 5.66
CA ALA A 32 -0.30 14.82 4.96
C ALA A 32 -0.80 16.15 5.57
N GLU A 33 -0.70 16.33 6.89
CA GLU A 33 -1.10 17.58 7.56
C GLU A 33 -0.16 18.76 7.31
N ARG A 34 1.13 18.51 7.09
CA ARG A 34 2.17 19.55 7.10
C ARG A 34 2.76 19.84 5.73
N ALA A 35 2.61 18.91 4.80
CA ALA A 35 3.35 18.92 3.56
C ALA A 35 2.52 19.58 2.46
N GLU A 36 3.11 20.56 1.77
CA GLU A 36 2.45 21.21 0.64
C GLU A 36 2.30 20.24 -0.54
N PRO A 37 1.17 20.24 -1.27
CA PRO A 37 0.97 19.34 -2.39
C PRO A 37 2.10 19.48 -3.43
N SER A 38 2.91 18.43 -3.59
CA SER A 38 4.00 18.37 -4.57
C SER A 38 4.18 16.96 -5.10
N LEU A 39 4.82 16.83 -6.27
CA LEU A 39 5.10 15.53 -6.90
C LEU A 39 5.81 14.57 -5.93
N LEU A 40 6.81 15.09 -5.21
CA LEU A 40 7.61 14.31 -4.28
C LEU A 40 6.72 13.70 -3.19
N ILE A 41 5.81 14.50 -2.62
CA ILE A 41 4.91 14.05 -1.55
C ILE A 41 3.90 13.03 -2.10
N THR A 42 3.37 13.24 -3.31
CA THR A 42 2.50 12.28 -4.00
C THR A 42 3.21 10.94 -4.20
N ILE A 43 4.46 10.94 -4.69
CA ILE A 43 5.27 9.72 -4.88
C ILE A 43 5.53 9.03 -3.53
N VAL A 44 5.86 9.80 -2.49
CA VAL A 44 6.10 9.27 -1.14
C VAL A 44 4.83 8.59 -0.60
N ILE A 45 3.67 9.22 -0.71
CA ILE A 45 2.39 8.65 -0.28
C ILE A 45 2.06 7.39 -1.10
N ALA A 46 2.24 7.44 -2.43
CA ALA A 46 2.04 6.30 -3.30
C ALA A 46 2.93 5.10 -2.90
N ALA A 47 4.21 5.34 -2.62
CA ALA A 47 5.12 4.33 -2.10
C ALA A 47 4.67 3.77 -0.75
N MET A 48 4.21 4.62 0.18
CA MET A 48 3.69 4.18 1.47
C MET A 48 2.47 3.27 1.32
N ILE A 49 1.54 3.57 0.40
CA ILE A 49 0.38 2.72 0.12
C ILE A 49 0.83 1.33 -0.35
N VAL A 50 1.73 1.28 -1.34
CA VAL A 50 2.26 0.01 -1.88
C VAL A 50 2.95 -0.81 -0.80
N ILE A 51 3.84 -0.19 -0.01
CA ILE A 51 4.59 -0.88 1.04
C ILE A 51 3.64 -1.46 2.09
N LYS A 52 2.68 -0.67 2.59
CA LYS A 52 1.67 -1.15 3.56
C LYS A 52 0.88 -2.32 2.99
N ALA A 53 0.40 -2.19 1.74
CA ALA A 53 -0.38 -3.23 1.09
C ALA A 53 0.40 -4.54 0.97
N ARG A 54 1.67 -4.48 0.53
CA ARG A 54 2.54 -5.65 0.43
C ARG A 54 2.75 -6.33 1.78
N LEU A 55 2.95 -5.56 2.85
CA LEU A 55 3.09 -6.11 4.20
C LEU A 55 1.83 -6.87 4.64
N VAL A 56 0.65 -6.29 4.42
CA VAL A 56 -0.65 -6.90 4.76
C VAL A 56 -0.90 -8.16 3.92
N ILE A 57 -0.73 -8.09 2.60
CA ILE A 57 -0.94 -9.21 1.68
C ILE A 57 -0.02 -10.38 2.02
N ASP A 58 1.26 -10.10 2.28
CA ASP A 58 2.26 -11.13 2.46
C ASP A 58 2.24 -11.78 3.85
N HIS A 59 1.85 -11.05 4.91
CA HIS A 59 1.98 -11.51 6.30
C HIS A 59 0.65 -11.69 7.04
N PHE A 60 -0.42 -11.00 6.63
CA PHE A 60 -1.71 -11.04 7.34
C PHE A 60 -2.81 -11.74 6.55
N MET A 61 -2.82 -11.63 5.22
CA MET A 61 -3.88 -12.23 4.40
C MET A 61 -3.63 -13.70 4.04
N GLU A 62 -2.42 -14.23 4.31
CA GLU A 62 -2.03 -15.61 4.01
C GLU A 62 -2.30 -16.06 2.55
N LEU A 63 -2.36 -15.12 1.61
CA LEU A 63 -2.76 -15.41 0.22
C LEU A 63 -1.76 -16.27 -0.55
N LYS A 64 -0.48 -16.26 -0.14
CA LYS A 64 0.60 -17.05 -0.76
C LYS A 64 0.35 -18.56 -0.66
N SER A 65 -0.31 -19.02 0.41
CA SER A 65 -0.64 -20.43 0.62
C SER A 65 -2.05 -20.79 0.13
N ALA A 66 -2.94 -19.81 -0.04
CA ALA A 66 -4.33 -20.05 -0.42
C ALA A 66 -4.57 -20.08 -1.93
N SER A 67 -4.18 -19.04 -2.68
CA SER A 67 -4.41 -18.96 -4.12
C SER A 67 -3.41 -18.01 -4.81
N PRO A 68 -2.59 -18.52 -5.75
CA PRO A 68 -1.65 -17.66 -6.48
C PRO A 68 -2.37 -16.64 -7.37
N TYR A 69 -3.57 -16.95 -7.88
CA TYR A 69 -4.33 -16.01 -8.72
C TYR A 69 -4.77 -14.78 -7.92
N ILE A 70 -5.39 -14.99 -6.75
CA ILE A 70 -5.85 -13.90 -5.87
C ILE A 70 -4.65 -13.11 -5.35
N TYR A 71 -3.54 -13.78 -5.05
CA TYR A 71 -2.30 -13.11 -4.66
C TYR A 71 -1.82 -12.09 -5.70
N HIS A 72 -1.71 -12.50 -6.97
CA HIS A 72 -1.24 -11.60 -8.03
C HIS A 72 -2.26 -10.52 -8.35
N MET A 73 -3.56 -10.84 -8.35
CA MET A 73 -4.63 -9.86 -8.58
C MET A 73 -4.62 -8.76 -7.51
N MET A 74 -4.48 -9.14 -6.23
CA MET A 74 -4.42 -8.19 -5.12
C MET A 74 -3.18 -7.29 -5.24
N ASN A 75 -2.01 -7.87 -5.56
CA ASN A 75 -0.80 -7.08 -5.78
C ASN A 75 -0.96 -6.10 -6.94
N ALA A 76 -1.45 -6.56 -8.10
CA ALA A 76 -1.68 -5.72 -9.26
C ALA A 76 -2.61 -4.54 -8.94
N TYR A 77 -3.71 -4.81 -8.21
CA TYR A 77 -4.61 -3.77 -7.73
C TYR A 77 -3.87 -2.69 -6.92
N PHE A 78 -3.06 -3.08 -5.94
CA PHE A 78 -2.35 -2.12 -5.09
C PHE A 78 -1.17 -1.41 -5.77
N TYR A 79 -0.66 -1.89 -6.90
CA TYR A 79 0.28 -1.13 -7.73
C TYR A 79 -0.45 -0.18 -8.69
N LEU A 80 -1.58 -0.60 -9.24
CA LEU A 80 -2.33 0.15 -10.23
C LEU A 80 -2.89 1.46 -9.68
N PHE A 81 -3.51 1.46 -8.50
CA PHE A 81 -4.13 2.67 -7.93
C PHE A 81 -3.11 3.79 -7.63
N PRO A 82 -1.99 3.52 -6.93
CA PRO A 82 -0.97 4.55 -6.71
C PRO A 82 -0.32 5.03 -8.00
N LEU A 83 -0.15 4.15 -8.99
CA LEU A 83 0.33 4.54 -10.32
C LEU A 83 -0.62 5.53 -10.98
N ILE A 84 -1.92 5.22 -11.01
CA ILE A 84 -2.94 6.12 -11.55
C ILE A 84 -2.93 7.46 -10.79
N ALA A 85 -2.83 7.45 -9.46
CA ALA A 85 -2.79 8.68 -8.67
C ALA A 85 -1.60 9.58 -9.04
N VAL A 86 -0.41 8.99 -9.26
CA VAL A 86 0.76 9.75 -9.73
C VAL A 86 0.54 10.28 -11.16
N LEU A 87 -0.04 9.48 -12.05
CA LEU A 87 -0.36 9.92 -13.42
C LEU A 87 -1.40 11.06 -13.42
N SER A 88 -2.39 11.01 -12.53
CA SER A 88 -3.38 12.08 -12.34
C SER A 88 -2.75 13.39 -11.89
N TRP A 89 -1.71 13.33 -11.08
CA TRP A 89 -0.97 14.51 -10.69
C TRP A 89 -0.10 15.04 -11.83
N LEU A 90 0.49 14.16 -12.65
CA LEU A 90 1.44 14.53 -13.70
C LEU A 90 0.78 15.02 -15.00
N PHE A 91 -0.39 14.48 -15.35
CA PHE A 91 -1.11 14.79 -16.60
C PHE A 91 -2.58 15.13 -16.33
N PRO A 92 -2.87 16.15 -15.49
CA PRO A 92 -4.25 16.46 -15.10
C PRO A 92 -5.11 16.83 -16.31
N GLU A 93 -4.61 17.68 -17.21
CA GLU A 93 -5.37 18.16 -18.38
C GLU A 93 -5.65 17.04 -19.39
N THR A 94 -4.64 16.22 -19.72
CA THR A 94 -4.82 15.09 -20.63
C THR A 94 -5.86 14.10 -20.11
N LEU A 95 -5.84 13.82 -18.80
CA LEU A 95 -6.82 12.95 -18.18
C LEU A 95 -8.20 13.60 -18.13
N ALA A 96 -8.29 14.90 -17.88
CA ALA A 96 -9.54 15.65 -17.92
C ALA A 96 -10.16 15.63 -19.33
N GLU A 97 -9.36 15.81 -20.38
CA GLU A 97 -9.80 15.72 -21.77
C GLU A 97 -10.28 14.33 -22.16
N TRP A 98 -9.58 13.27 -21.71
CA TRP A 98 -9.99 11.89 -22.01
C TRP A 98 -11.22 11.43 -21.24
N THR A 99 -11.50 12.07 -20.10
CA THR A 99 -12.63 11.73 -19.23
C THR A 99 -13.79 12.70 -19.32
N SER A 100 -13.64 13.82 -20.05
CA SER A 100 -14.74 14.72 -20.34
C SER A 100 -15.71 14.06 -21.33
N LEU A 101 -17.01 14.22 -21.09
CA LEU A 101 -18.06 13.64 -21.94
C LEU A 101 -18.40 14.50 -23.18
N GLY A 102 -17.54 15.45 -23.53
CA GLY A 102 -17.72 16.45 -24.58
C GLY A 102 -17.02 17.76 -24.23
N PRO A 103 -16.94 18.72 -25.17
CA PRO A 103 -16.38 20.05 -24.92
C PRO A 103 -17.12 20.82 -23.83
#